data_AF-A0A3D5H881-F1
#
_entry.id   AF-A0A3D5H881-F1
#
_cell.length_a   1.000
_cell.length_b   1.000
_cell.length_c   1.000
_cell.angle_alpha   90.00
_cell.angle_beta   90.00
_cell.angle_gamma   90.00
#
_symmetry.space_group_name_H-M   'P 1'
#
loop_
_entity.id
_entity.type
_entity.pdbx_description
1 polymer ?
#
loop_
_entity_poly.entity_id
_entity_poly.type
_entity_poly.pdbx_seq_one_letter_code
_entity_poly.pdbx_strand_id
1 'polypeptide(L)'
;MNPKKDSVLLFIVLVVLTISSSSPENIQSFPLSDSGHFDKLSKSHADWSEENFDICDSTAARPVLPPSRNEPQEMTREVYEELNSLAFPKPSGHFAMDGELDTSAVMLASNGTLRLYAALRGSQLYVATNSARSQGADMFVFVLVAPEELRDAPLGKGGRVAIWSAFLGNRCADTSASWYDASASALTNIVDERVGTVLEGVVDIELLTGISPKMVYLAVGKYKTGYRGKLLQQVPAGNKNGNIDPTEFYRFRTE
;
A
#
# COMPACT_ATOMS: atom_id res chain seq x y z
N MET A 1 15.70 -9.52 23.48
CA MET A 1 15.47 -9.47 22.01
C MET A 1 15.87 -10.81 21.43
N ASN A 2 14.96 -11.49 20.74
CA ASN A 2 15.20 -12.82 20.17
C ASN A 2 15.40 -12.67 18.65
N PRO A 3 16.65 -12.73 18.14
CA PRO A 3 17.00 -12.36 16.77
C PRO A 3 16.36 -13.26 15.69
N LYS A 4 15.74 -14.39 16.08
CA LYS A 4 15.08 -15.30 15.13
C LYS A 4 13.67 -14.87 14.72
N LYS A 5 12.99 -14.01 15.50
CA LYS A 5 11.63 -13.55 15.14
C LYS A 5 11.66 -12.42 14.10
N ASP A 6 12.68 -11.59 14.13
CA ASP A 6 12.78 -10.41 13.28
C ASP A 6 13.15 -10.77 11.82
N SER A 7 13.81 -11.91 11.60
CA SER A 7 14.14 -12.38 10.24
C SER A 7 12.97 -13.02 9.48
N VAL A 8 11.94 -13.51 10.19
CA VAL A 8 10.77 -14.16 9.54
C VAL A 8 9.79 -13.12 9.00
N LEU A 9 9.65 -11.99 9.70
CA LEU A 9 8.77 -10.90 9.27
C LEU A 9 9.23 -10.26 7.94
N LEU A 10 10.55 -10.13 7.75
CA LEU A 10 11.15 -9.57 6.53
C LEU A 10 10.98 -10.48 5.31
N PHE A 11 10.90 -11.81 5.50
CA PHE A 11 10.70 -12.77 4.42
C PHE A 11 9.26 -12.81 3.89
N ILE A 12 8.26 -12.52 4.74
CA ILE A 12 6.84 -12.55 4.34
C ILE A 12 6.49 -11.37 3.42
N VAL A 13 7.07 -10.19 3.64
CA VAL A 13 6.85 -9.02 2.77
C VAL A 13 7.41 -9.26 1.36
N LEU A 14 8.50 -10.03 1.23
CA LEU A 14 9.13 -10.28 -0.07
C LEU A 14 8.35 -11.27 -0.95
N VAL A 15 7.65 -12.25 -0.36
CA VAL A 15 6.96 -13.31 -1.12
C VAL A 15 5.65 -12.82 -1.75
N VAL A 16 4.97 -11.85 -1.13
CA VAL A 16 3.70 -11.29 -1.66
C VAL A 16 3.92 -10.41 -2.90
N LEU A 17 5.12 -9.86 -3.11
CA LEU A 17 5.43 -9.00 -4.25
C LEU A 17 5.72 -9.75 -5.57
N THR A 18 5.96 -11.06 -5.55
CA THR A 18 6.35 -11.83 -6.74
C THR A 18 5.21 -12.40 -7.59
N ILE A 19 3.93 -12.26 -7.19
CA ILE A 19 2.80 -12.90 -7.90
C ILE A 19 2.09 -11.94 -8.88
N SER A 20 2.46 -10.65 -8.95
CA SER A 20 1.80 -9.68 -9.83
C SER A 20 2.64 -9.29 -11.05
N SER A 21 3.03 -10.26 -11.88
CA SER A 21 3.42 -9.95 -13.27
C SER A 21 3.05 -11.07 -14.24
N SER A 22 1.76 -11.15 -14.59
CA SER A 22 1.36 -11.77 -15.85
C SER A 22 1.11 -10.66 -16.88
N SER A 23 1.93 -10.70 -17.94
CA SER A 23 1.94 -9.82 -19.10
C SER A 23 0.59 -9.75 -19.82
N PRO A 24 0.17 -8.61 -20.39
CA PRO A 24 -0.90 -8.60 -21.37
C PRO A 24 -0.38 -9.07 -22.73
N GLU A 25 -1.14 -9.97 -23.37
CA GLU A 25 -0.87 -10.51 -24.70
C GLU A 25 -1.07 -9.47 -25.81
N ASN A 26 -0.21 -9.62 -26.81
CA ASN A 26 -0.08 -8.84 -28.03
C ASN A 26 -1.16 -9.24 -29.05
N ILE A 27 -2.19 -8.41 -29.24
CA ILE A 27 -3.18 -8.61 -30.31
C ILE A 27 -2.64 -8.01 -31.61
N GLN A 28 -2.04 -8.85 -32.45
CA GLN A 28 -1.78 -8.53 -33.85
C GLN A 28 -3.06 -8.66 -34.68
N SER A 29 -3.35 -7.62 -35.44
CA SER A 29 -4.44 -7.52 -36.42
C SER A 29 -4.12 -8.34 -37.68
N PHE A 30 -5.05 -9.18 -38.11
CA PHE A 30 -5.01 -9.87 -39.40
C PHE A 30 -5.78 -9.08 -40.47
N PRO A 31 -5.23 -8.87 -41.67
CA PRO A 31 -6.01 -8.42 -42.82
C PRO A 31 -6.73 -9.61 -43.47
N LEU A 32 -7.99 -9.39 -43.83
CA LEU A 32 -8.79 -10.30 -44.65
C LEU A 32 -8.35 -10.19 -46.12
N SER A 33 -7.90 -11.30 -46.70
CA SER A 33 -7.91 -11.49 -48.16
C SER A 33 -8.08 -12.96 -48.54
N ASP A 34 -9.29 -13.25 -48.99
CA ASP A 34 -9.66 -13.93 -50.23
C ASP A 34 -9.19 -15.35 -50.61
N SER A 35 -10.18 -16.05 -51.18
CA SER A 35 -10.16 -17.16 -52.14
C SER A 35 -9.31 -18.42 -51.85
N GLY A 36 -10.04 -19.48 -51.47
CA GLY A 36 -10.31 -20.60 -52.39
C GLY A 36 -9.21 -21.63 -52.66
N HIS A 37 -9.63 -22.90 -52.56
CA HIS A 37 -9.04 -24.09 -53.20
C HIS A 37 -7.80 -24.69 -52.50
N PHE A 38 -7.95 -25.85 -51.85
CA PHE A 38 -7.27 -27.09 -52.27
C PHE A 38 -7.82 -28.32 -51.52
N ASP A 39 -7.84 -29.40 -52.26
CA ASP A 39 -8.55 -30.66 -52.08
C ASP A 39 -7.61 -31.73 -51.50
N LYS A 40 -8.16 -32.64 -50.67
CA LYS A 40 -7.73 -34.05 -50.38
C LYS A 40 -6.34 -34.37 -49.80
N LEU A 41 -6.36 -35.25 -48.78
CA LEU A 41 -5.52 -36.46 -48.51
C LEU A 41 -5.68 -36.82 -47.01
N SER A 42 -6.55 -37.74 -46.57
CA SER A 42 -6.51 -39.22 -46.57
C SER A 42 -5.30 -39.87 -45.87
N LYS A 43 -5.61 -40.69 -44.84
CA LYS A 43 -4.78 -41.70 -44.12
C LYS A 43 -3.75 -41.12 -43.14
N SER A 44 -3.51 -41.64 -41.94
CA SER A 44 -3.70 -42.98 -41.36
C SER A 44 -3.82 -42.89 -39.82
N HIS A 45 -4.80 -43.59 -39.24
CA HIS A 45 -4.81 -43.94 -37.81
C HIS A 45 -3.72 -44.98 -37.57
N ALA A 46 -2.78 -44.69 -36.66
CA ALA A 46 -1.85 -45.66 -36.11
C ALA A 46 -2.38 -46.15 -34.76
N ASP A 47 -2.66 -47.43 -34.77
CA ASP A 47 -3.01 -48.35 -33.70
C ASP A 47 -1.89 -48.40 -32.64
N TRP A 48 -2.24 -48.27 -31.37
CA TRP A 48 -1.36 -48.55 -30.23
C TRP A 48 -2.08 -49.51 -29.29
N SER A 49 -2.33 -50.72 -29.77
CA SER A 49 -2.59 -51.87 -28.91
C SER A 49 -1.30 -52.67 -28.72
N GLU A 50 -1.09 -53.06 -27.46
CA GLU A 50 -0.12 -54.08 -26.99
C GLU A 50 1.30 -53.60 -26.65
N GLU A 51 1.47 -53.13 -25.41
CA GLU A 51 2.61 -53.57 -24.59
C GLU A 51 2.09 -54.27 -23.33
N ASN A 52 2.13 -55.60 -23.38
CA ASN A 52 2.06 -56.49 -22.22
C ASN A 52 3.31 -56.25 -21.36
N PHE A 53 3.15 -55.62 -20.21
CA PHE A 53 4.12 -55.75 -19.12
C PHE A 53 3.64 -56.79 -18.12
N ASP A 54 4.29 -57.94 -18.21
CA ASP A 54 4.18 -59.09 -17.32
C ASP A 54 4.71 -58.68 -15.93
N ILE A 55 3.81 -58.51 -14.95
CA ILE A 55 4.18 -58.31 -13.54
C ILE A 55 3.85 -59.60 -12.80
N CYS A 56 4.76 -60.55 -12.91
CA CYS A 56 4.87 -61.65 -11.95
C CYS A 56 5.80 -61.23 -10.81
N ASP A 57 5.28 -61.34 -9.59
CA ASP A 57 5.99 -61.55 -8.33
C ASP A 57 7.04 -60.52 -7.87
N SER A 58 6.62 -59.66 -6.94
CA SER A 58 7.50 -59.31 -5.82
C SER A 58 6.66 -58.99 -4.57
N THR A 59 6.47 -59.99 -3.72
CA THR A 59 6.07 -59.82 -2.30
C THR A 59 7.24 -59.30 -1.43
N ALA A 60 8.10 -58.45 -1.98
CA ALA A 60 9.14 -57.77 -1.24
C ALA A 60 8.61 -56.41 -0.75
N ALA A 61 8.36 -56.30 0.55
CA ALA A 61 8.08 -55.02 1.19
C ALA A 61 9.24 -54.06 0.89
N ARG A 62 8.95 -53.02 0.08
CA ARG A 62 9.92 -51.95 -0.17
C ARG A 62 10.28 -51.31 1.18
N PRO A 63 11.57 -51.19 1.52
CA PRO A 63 11.96 -50.45 2.72
C PRO A 63 11.46 -49.01 2.57
N VAL A 64 10.64 -48.57 3.53
CA VAL A 64 10.22 -47.18 3.63
C VAL A 64 11.49 -46.37 3.89
N LEU A 65 12.00 -45.71 2.84
CA LEU A 65 13.09 -44.75 3.00
C LEU A 65 12.60 -43.67 3.97
N PRO A 66 13.37 -43.34 5.02
CA PRO A 66 13.02 -42.23 5.89
C PRO A 66 12.90 -40.96 5.05
N PRO A 67 11.93 -40.07 5.34
CA PRO A 67 11.74 -38.85 4.58
C PRO A 67 13.07 -38.09 4.49
N SER A 68 13.42 -37.70 3.26
CA SER A 68 14.62 -36.92 2.99
C SER A 68 14.59 -35.65 3.85
N ARG A 69 15.65 -35.40 4.62
CA ARG A 69 15.76 -34.23 5.53
C ARG A 69 15.75 -32.87 4.81
N ASN A 70 15.64 -32.85 3.48
CA ASN A 70 15.81 -31.67 2.64
C ASN A 70 14.58 -31.36 1.77
N GLU A 71 13.42 -31.98 1.99
CA GLU A 71 12.20 -31.48 1.36
C GLU A 71 11.80 -30.14 1.99
N PRO A 72 11.55 -29.07 1.20
CA PRO A 72 10.97 -27.84 1.72
C PRO A 72 9.66 -28.23 2.39
N GLN A 73 9.56 -28.06 3.71
CA GLN A 73 8.31 -28.34 4.39
C GLN A 73 7.27 -27.40 3.79
N GLU A 74 6.25 -27.96 3.13
CA GLU A 74 5.09 -27.18 2.73
C GLU A 74 4.57 -26.47 3.97
N MET A 75 4.37 -25.16 3.85
CA MET A 75 3.82 -24.36 4.93
C MET A 75 2.47 -24.95 5.29
N THR A 76 2.39 -25.61 6.46
CA THR A 76 1.15 -26.29 6.83
C THR A 76 0.04 -25.25 6.97
N ARG A 77 -1.19 -25.67 6.70
CA ARG A 77 -2.37 -24.79 6.81
C ARG A 77 -2.45 -24.13 8.20
N GLU A 78 -2.01 -24.85 9.23
CA GLU A 78 -1.97 -24.36 10.61
C GLU A 78 -0.94 -23.23 10.79
N VAL A 79 0.26 -23.32 10.18
CA VAL A 79 1.25 -22.23 10.20
C VAL A 79 0.75 -21.02 9.42
N TYR A 80 0.05 -21.25 8.30
CA TYR A 80 -0.56 -20.17 7.52
C TYR A 80 -1.69 -19.46 8.30
N GLU A 81 -2.52 -20.23 9.00
CA GLU A 81 -3.58 -19.70 9.87
C GLU A 81 -3.01 -18.95 11.08
N GLU A 82 -1.93 -19.45 11.69
CA GLU A 82 -1.22 -18.74 12.77
C GLU A 82 -0.60 -17.44 12.29
N LEU A 83 0.10 -17.42 11.15
CA LEU A 83 0.71 -16.22 10.58
C LEU A 83 -0.35 -15.17 10.21
N ASN A 84 -1.48 -15.59 9.66
CA ASN A 84 -2.60 -14.69 9.34
C ASN A 84 -3.37 -14.21 10.58
N SER A 85 -3.18 -14.86 11.73
CA SER A 85 -3.76 -14.43 13.01
C SER A 85 -2.90 -13.40 13.75
N LEU A 86 -1.66 -13.16 13.31
CA LEU A 86 -0.79 -12.14 13.90
C LEU A 86 -1.34 -10.76 13.54
N ALA A 87 -1.83 -10.05 14.56
CA ALA A 87 -2.16 -8.64 14.40
C ALA A 87 -0.89 -7.87 13.99
N PHE A 88 -0.96 -7.11 12.90
CA PHE A 88 0.11 -6.17 12.56
C PHE A 88 0.32 -5.22 13.75
N PRO A 89 1.57 -4.89 14.08
CA PRO A 89 1.84 -4.02 15.21
C PRO A 89 1.28 -2.63 14.90
N LYS A 90 0.33 -2.18 15.74
CA LYS A 90 -0.01 -0.75 15.79
C LYS A 90 1.24 0.07 16.14
N PRO A 91 1.32 1.34 15.69
CA PRO A 91 2.39 2.23 16.07
C PRO A 91 2.63 2.23 17.59
N SER A 92 3.87 2.00 17.97
CA SER A 92 4.30 1.60 19.31
C SER A 92 4.61 2.80 20.21
N GLY A 93 3.61 3.59 20.59
CA GLY A 93 3.70 4.58 21.67
C GLY A 93 4.87 5.57 21.60
N HIS A 94 5.51 5.73 20.44
CA HIS A 94 6.67 6.61 20.25
C HIS A 94 6.28 8.08 20.22
N PHE A 95 5.01 8.35 19.94
CA PHE A 95 4.40 9.67 19.91
C PHE A 95 3.21 9.70 20.86
N ALA A 96 3.01 10.82 21.53
CA ALA A 96 1.82 11.06 22.33
C ALA A 96 0.66 11.43 21.38
N MET A 97 -0.27 10.49 21.19
CA MET A 97 -1.45 10.67 20.33
C MET A 97 -2.64 11.20 21.14
N ASP A 98 -2.52 12.40 21.71
CA ASP A 98 -3.48 13.01 22.66
C ASP A 98 -4.29 14.20 22.10
N GLY A 99 -4.01 14.59 20.85
CA GLY A 99 -4.64 15.71 20.16
C GLY A 99 -3.89 17.03 20.33
N GLU A 100 -2.73 17.02 20.99
CA GLU A 100 -1.77 18.11 21.04
C GLU A 100 -0.56 17.83 20.14
N LEU A 101 0.22 18.85 19.80
CA LEU A 101 1.42 18.64 18.99
C LEU A 101 2.48 17.87 19.80
N ASP A 102 2.92 16.72 19.29
CA ASP A 102 4.00 15.95 19.92
C ASP A 102 5.29 16.78 20.03
N THR A 103 5.95 16.69 21.19
CA THR A 103 7.15 17.50 21.50
C THR A 103 8.33 17.25 20.57
N SER A 104 8.37 16.10 19.89
CA SER A 104 9.41 15.76 18.92
C SER A 104 9.13 16.28 17.51
N ALA A 105 7.91 16.76 17.24
CA ALA A 105 7.50 17.24 15.93
C ALA A 105 8.18 18.56 15.57
N VAL A 106 8.68 18.64 14.34
CA VAL A 106 9.25 19.86 13.77
C VAL A 106 8.34 20.41 12.69
N MET A 107 8.25 21.74 12.59
CA MET A 107 7.50 22.37 11.51
C MET A 107 8.29 22.25 10.21
N LEU A 108 7.71 21.57 9.22
CA LEU A 108 8.32 21.37 7.92
C LEU A 108 8.01 22.55 6.98
N ALA A 109 6.75 22.98 6.97
CA ALA A 109 6.28 24.04 6.10
C ALA A 109 5.07 24.76 6.69
N SER A 110 4.81 25.96 6.19
CA SER A 110 3.62 26.74 6.53
C SER A 110 3.15 27.56 5.33
N ASN A 111 1.86 27.87 5.32
CA ASN A 111 1.25 28.80 4.38
C ASN A 111 0.16 29.57 5.13
N GLY A 112 0.41 30.84 5.42
CA GLY A 112 -0.47 31.63 6.30
C GLY A 112 -0.61 30.98 7.68
N THR A 113 -1.84 30.68 8.09
CA THR A 113 -2.12 30.02 9.38
C THR A 113 -2.01 28.49 9.32
N LEU A 114 -1.92 27.91 8.12
CA LEU A 114 -1.86 26.48 7.93
C LEU A 114 -0.43 25.98 8.11
N ARG A 115 -0.26 24.90 8.87
CA ARG A 115 1.06 24.36 9.25
C ARG A 115 1.14 22.87 8.95
N LEU A 116 2.33 22.40 8.60
CA LEU A 116 2.66 20.98 8.46
C LEU A 116 3.83 20.67 9.40
N TYR A 117 3.62 19.69 10.26
CA TYR A 117 4.63 19.16 11.18
C TYR A 117 4.89 17.69 10.89
N ALA A 118 6.11 17.24 11.17
CA ALA A 118 6.42 15.82 11.18
C ALA A 118 7.54 15.47 12.17
N ALA A 119 7.62 14.18 12.50
CA ALA A 119 8.76 13.57 13.15
C ALA A 119 8.89 12.11 12.68
N LEU A 120 10.08 11.54 12.83
CA LEU A 120 10.33 10.13 12.55
C LEU A 120 10.99 9.46 13.75
N ARG A 121 10.53 8.26 14.08
CA ARG A 121 11.13 7.37 15.08
C ARG A 121 11.07 5.93 14.55
N GLY A 122 12.23 5.40 14.14
CA GLY A 122 12.28 4.15 13.39
C GLY A 122 11.47 4.26 12.10
N SER A 123 10.57 3.30 11.86
CA SER A 123 9.63 3.28 10.74
C SER A 123 8.37 4.12 10.95
N GLN A 124 8.18 4.75 12.13
CA GLN A 124 6.95 5.48 12.43
C GLN A 124 7.09 6.95 12.07
N LEU A 125 6.33 7.36 11.07
CA LEU A 125 6.17 8.75 10.64
C LEU A 125 5.00 9.39 11.38
N TYR A 126 5.31 10.36 12.23
CA TYR A 126 4.33 11.27 12.81
C TYR A 126 4.10 12.44 11.86
N VAL A 127 2.83 12.83 11.69
CA VAL A 127 2.43 14.05 10.99
C VAL A 127 1.37 14.79 11.79
N ALA A 128 1.42 16.13 11.73
CA ALA A 128 0.37 16.95 12.31
C ALA A 128 0.09 18.22 11.50
N THR A 129 -1.14 18.71 11.62
CA THR A 129 -1.60 19.98 11.05
C THR A 129 -2.71 20.59 11.91
N ASN A 130 -3.23 21.74 11.52
CA ASN A 130 -4.39 22.34 12.17
C ASN A 130 -5.62 21.43 12.06
N SER A 131 -6.40 21.27 13.12
CA SER A 131 -7.63 20.46 13.09
C SER A 131 -8.72 21.10 12.22
N ALA A 132 -9.60 20.28 11.64
CA ALA A 132 -10.69 20.73 10.77
C ALA A 132 -11.60 21.76 11.44
N ARG A 133 -11.95 21.51 12.71
CA ARG A 133 -12.76 22.42 13.51
C ARG A 133 -12.08 23.77 13.72
N SER A 134 -10.77 23.79 13.99
CA SER A 134 -10.01 25.05 14.12
C SER A 134 -9.96 25.86 12.83
N GLN A 135 -10.10 25.17 11.68
CA GLN A 135 -9.99 25.77 10.35
C GLN A 135 -11.33 26.09 9.69
N GLY A 136 -12.44 25.58 10.25
CA GLY A 136 -13.76 25.66 9.63
C GLY A 136 -13.80 25.00 8.23
N ALA A 137 -13.00 23.96 8.02
CA ALA A 137 -12.74 23.34 6.72
C ALA A 137 -12.30 21.88 6.90
N ASP A 138 -12.44 21.06 5.87
CA ASP A 138 -11.95 19.68 5.90
C ASP A 138 -10.44 19.67 5.66
N MET A 139 -9.70 18.87 6.44
CA MET A 139 -8.24 18.84 6.47
C MET A 139 -7.74 17.47 6.04
N PHE A 140 -6.74 17.45 5.17
CA PHE A 140 -6.13 16.23 4.67
C PHE A 140 -4.62 16.35 4.73
N VAL A 141 -3.94 15.37 5.31
CA VAL A 141 -2.49 15.23 5.23
C VAL A 141 -2.17 14.07 4.29
N PHE A 142 -1.40 14.33 3.23
CA PHE A 142 -1.04 13.36 2.22
C PHE A 142 0.39 12.86 2.44
N VAL A 143 0.59 11.55 2.31
CA VAL A 143 1.89 10.87 2.43
C VAL A 143 2.19 10.10 1.14
N LEU A 144 3.34 10.41 0.55
CA LEU A 144 3.79 9.89 -0.73
C LEU A 144 5.22 9.36 -0.59
N VAL A 145 5.54 8.24 -1.25
CA VAL A 145 6.95 7.81 -1.46
C VAL A 145 7.46 8.11 -2.87
N ALA A 146 6.56 8.30 -3.83
CA ALA A 146 6.87 8.70 -5.20
C ALA A 146 5.77 9.66 -5.70
N PRO A 147 6.05 10.97 -5.82
CA PRO A 147 5.09 11.92 -6.37
C PRO A 147 5.04 11.79 -7.89
N GLU A 148 3.96 11.18 -8.39
CA GLU A 148 3.75 10.85 -9.81
C GLU A 148 2.50 11.55 -10.37
N GLU A 149 1.68 10.85 -11.15
CA GLU A 149 0.51 11.42 -11.82
C GLU A 149 -0.53 11.99 -10.83
N LEU A 150 -1.43 12.82 -11.37
CA LEU A 150 -2.55 13.36 -10.61
C LEU A 150 -3.73 12.39 -10.61
N ARG A 151 -4.46 12.32 -9.50
CA ARG A 151 -5.77 11.67 -9.39
C ARG A 151 -6.78 12.60 -8.74
N ASP A 152 -8.06 12.28 -8.83
CA ASP A 152 -9.12 13.06 -8.17
C ASP A 152 -8.87 13.13 -6.66
N ALA A 153 -9.10 14.32 -6.08
CA ALA A 153 -8.96 14.53 -4.64
C ALA A 153 -9.84 13.57 -3.82
N PRO A 154 -9.40 13.13 -2.63
CA PRO A 154 -10.05 12.05 -1.90
C PRO A 154 -11.45 12.43 -1.39
N LEU A 155 -12.24 11.41 -1.05
CA LEU A 155 -13.54 11.55 -0.37
C LEU A 155 -14.50 12.55 -1.06
N GLY A 156 -14.46 12.58 -2.39
CA GLY A 156 -15.33 13.44 -3.20
C GLY A 156 -14.99 14.93 -3.13
N LYS A 157 -13.74 15.29 -2.79
CA LYS A 157 -13.25 16.68 -2.87
C LYS A 157 -13.03 17.11 -4.32
N GLY A 158 -13.08 18.43 -4.54
CA GLY A 158 -12.86 19.00 -5.87
C GLY A 158 -11.38 19.28 -6.12
N GLY A 159 -10.93 19.09 -7.35
CA GLY A 159 -9.51 19.23 -7.73
C GLY A 159 -8.82 17.88 -7.81
N ARG A 160 -7.51 17.90 -8.04
CA ARG A 160 -6.65 16.72 -8.15
C ARG A 160 -5.46 16.81 -7.21
N VAL A 161 -4.91 15.68 -6.82
CA VAL A 161 -3.72 15.57 -5.98
C VAL A 161 -2.80 14.53 -6.59
N ALA A 162 -1.48 14.71 -6.49
CA ALA A 162 -0.53 13.66 -6.85
C ALA A 162 -0.89 12.33 -6.15
N ILE A 163 -0.71 11.21 -6.84
CA ILE A 163 -1.03 9.89 -6.31
C ILE A 163 -0.34 9.70 -4.95
N TRP A 164 -1.13 9.34 -3.94
CA TRP A 164 -0.69 9.15 -2.56
C TRP A 164 -0.56 7.68 -2.17
N SER A 165 0.32 7.41 -1.21
CA SER A 165 0.42 6.10 -0.55
C SER A 165 -0.62 5.97 0.57
N ALA A 166 -0.82 7.06 1.32
CA ALA A 166 -1.86 7.18 2.32
C ALA A 166 -2.26 8.65 2.52
N PHE A 167 -3.41 8.87 3.14
CA PHE A 167 -3.77 10.19 3.67
C PHE A 167 -4.51 10.09 4.99
N LEU A 168 -4.30 11.08 5.85
CA LEU A 168 -5.06 11.31 7.07
C LEU A 168 -6.14 12.34 6.77
N GLY A 169 -7.41 11.97 6.92
CA GLY A 169 -8.54 12.86 6.71
C GLY A 169 -9.20 13.25 8.03
N ASN A 170 -9.53 14.54 8.18
CA ASN A 170 -10.39 15.05 9.25
C ASN A 170 -11.43 15.97 8.63
N ARG A 171 -12.70 15.58 8.68
CA ARG A 171 -13.78 16.40 8.13
C ARG A 171 -14.26 17.37 9.20
N CYS A 172 -14.75 18.54 8.80
CA CYS A 172 -15.25 19.52 9.76
C CYS A 172 -16.63 19.11 10.32
N ALA A 173 -17.38 18.29 9.58
CA ALA A 173 -18.74 17.89 9.95
C ALA A 173 -18.78 16.70 10.92
N ASP A 174 -17.81 15.79 10.84
CA ASP A 174 -17.62 14.69 11.77
C ASP A 174 -16.30 14.95 12.50
N THR A 175 -16.32 15.12 13.82
CA THR A 175 -15.11 15.51 14.57
C THR A 175 -14.04 14.40 14.62
N SER A 176 -14.23 13.32 13.87
CA SER A 176 -13.31 12.19 13.71
C SER A 176 -12.23 12.47 12.69
N ALA A 177 -11.09 11.80 12.87
CA ALA A 177 -10.11 11.60 11.82
C ALA A 177 -10.00 10.12 11.50
N SER A 178 -9.50 9.80 10.32
CA SER A 178 -9.15 8.43 9.93
C SER A 178 -8.03 8.45 8.90
N TRP A 179 -7.15 7.45 8.98
CA TRP A 179 -6.20 7.15 7.92
C TRP A 179 -6.84 6.33 6.81
N TYR A 180 -6.40 6.58 5.59
CA TYR A 180 -6.82 5.88 4.40
C TYR A 180 -5.64 5.49 3.53
N ASP A 181 -5.75 4.36 2.84
CA ASP A 181 -4.77 3.88 1.88
C ASP A 181 -4.86 4.60 0.51
N ALA A 182 -4.03 4.16 -0.44
CA ALA A 182 -4.05 4.66 -1.82
C ALA A 182 -5.42 4.49 -2.51
N SER A 183 -6.23 3.51 -2.13
CA SER A 183 -7.58 3.28 -2.66
C SER A 183 -8.67 4.06 -1.92
N ALA A 184 -8.29 4.89 -0.93
CA ALA A 184 -9.19 5.56 -0.01
C ALA A 184 -10.01 4.61 0.89
N SER A 185 -9.46 3.43 1.18
CA SER A 185 -10.00 2.49 2.18
C SER A 185 -9.38 2.79 3.55
N ALA A 186 -10.15 2.65 4.63
CA ALA A 186 -9.68 2.96 5.97
C ALA A 186 -8.55 1.99 6.42
N LEU A 187 -7.48 2.55 6.99
CA LEU A 187 -6.40 1.82 7.63
C LEU A 187 -6.60 1.75 9.14
N THR A 188 -6.31 0.61 9.77
CA THR A 188 -6.50 0.44 11.23
C THR A 188 -5.33 -0.20 11.98
N ASN A 189 -4.44 -0.89 11.27
CA ASN A 189 -3.48 -1.80 11.93
C ASN A 189 -2.05 -1.25 11.99
N ILE A 190 -1.71 -0.28 11.14
CA ILE A 190 -0.37 0.31 11.03
C ILE A 190 -0.39 1.82 11.30
N VAL A 191 -1.49 2.29 11.88
CA VAL A 191 -1.81 3.71 12.06
C VAL A 191 -2.37 3.98 13.44
N ASP A 192 -2.25 5.24 13.86
CA ASP A 192 -3.05 5.83 14.93
C ASP A 192 -3.35 7.29 14.56
N GLU A 193 -4.44 7.84 15.07
CA GLU A 193 -4.87 9.19 14.77
C GLU A 193 -5.61 9.84 15.93
N ARG A 194 -5.42 11.14 16.07
CA ARG A 194 -6.13 11.93 17.08
C ARG A 194 -6.49 13.32 16.59
N VAL A 195 -7.61 13.82 17.10
CA VAL A 195 -8.10 15.18 16.85
C VAL A 195 -8.25 15.89 18.19
N GLY A 196 -7.54 17.01 18.34
CA GLY A 196 -7.65 17.94 19.45
C GLY A 196 -7.40 19.37 18.97
N THR A 197 -6.40 20.04 19.55
CA THR A 197 -5.93 21.34 19.05
C THR A 197 -5.28 21.19 17.66
N VAL A 198 -4.65 20.04 17.41
CA VAL A 198 -4.14 19.62 16.11
C VAL A 198 -4.90 18.41 15.57
N LEU A 199 -4.82 18.22 14.26
CA LEU A 199 -5.01 16.91 13.65
C LEU A 199 -3.64 16.25 13.63
N GLU A 200 -3.51 15.09 14.24
CA GLU A 200 -2.28 14.31 14.24
C GLU A 200 -2.53 12.87 13.86
N GLY A 201 -1.50 12.25 13.30
CA GLY A 201 -1.50 10.84 12.98
C GLY A 201 -0.09 10.29 12.93
N VAL A 202 0.02 9.00 13.21
CA VAL A 202 1.23 8.22 13.00
C VAL A 202 0.92 7.07 12.06
N VAL A 203 1.85 6.76 11.18
CA VAL A 203 1.81 5.60 10.29
C VAL A 203 3.18 4.92 10.25
N ASP A 204 3.19 3.59 10.25
CA ASP A 204 4.41 2.83 9.93
C ASP A 204 4.64 2.87 8.42
N ILE A 205 5.64 3.63 7.98
CA ILE A 205 5.92 3.85 6.55
C ILE A 205 6.53 2.63 5.86
N GLU A 206 7.20 1.74 6.61
CA GLU A 206 7.77 0.52 6.04
C GLU A 206 6.68 -0.52 5.78
N LEU A 207 5.77 -0.69 6.74
CA LEU A 207 4.61 -1.57 6.56
C LEU A 207 3.62 -1.00 5.53
N LEU A 208 3.48 0.33 5.44
CA LEU A 208 2.63 0.97 4.44
C LEU A 208 3.12 0.73 3.01
N THR A 209 4.43 0.71 2.80
CA THR A 209 5.03 0.76 1.45
C THR A 209 5.77 -0.51 1.06
N GLY A 210 6.02 -1.41 2.00
CA GLY A 210 6.82 -2.62 1.81
C GLY A 210 8.32 -2.37 1.64
N ILE A 211 8.78 -1.12 1.77
CA ILE A 211 10.18 -0.71 1.63
C ILE A 211 10.56 0.26 2.75
N SER A 212 11.85 0.46 2.99
CA SER A 212 12.34 1.57 3.81
C SER A 212 12.65 2.76 2.91
N PRO A 213 11.71 3.70 2.68
CA PRO A 213 11.96 4.81 1.79
C PRO A 213 12.99 5.73 2.42
N LYS A 214 13.89 6.30 1.62
CA LYS A 214 14.87 7.33 2.03
C LYS A 214 14.25 8.74 2.11
N MET A 215 13.09 8.89 1.48
CA MET A 215 12.37 10.14 1.32
C MET A 215 10.87 9.86 1.38
N VAL A 216 10.14 10.71 2.10
CA VAL A 216 8.69 10.80 1.99
C VAL A 216 8.31 12.24 1.61
N TYR A 217 7.18 12.37 0.94
CA TYR A 217 6.67 13.63 0.41
C TYR A 217 5.36 13.93 1.11
N LEU A 218 5.27 15.11 1.72
CA LEU A 218 4.19 15.48 2.62
C LEU A 218 3.51 16.76 2.16
N ALA A 219 2.18 16.76 2.14
CA ALA A 219 1.40 17.97 1.91
C ALA A 219 0.14 17.98 2.77
N VAL A 220 -0.38 19.18 3.02
CA VAL A 220 -1.68 19.39 3.65
C VAL A 220 -2.59 20.08 2.66
N GLY A 221 -3.82 19.57 2.50
CA GLY A 221 -4.89 20.24 1.79
C GLY A 221 -6.00 20.70 2.74
N LYS A 222 -6.33 21.99 2.69
CA LYS A 222 -7.51 22.59 3.34
C LYS A 222 -8.61 22.72 2.30
N TYR A 223 -9.67 21.92 2.43
CA TYR A 223 -10.78 21.90 1.50
C TYR A 223 -12.04 22.50 2.11
N LYS A 224 -12.86 23.17 1.28
CA LYS A 224 -14.20 23.58 1.69
C LYS A 224 -15.00 22.34 2.13
N THR A 225 -15.80 22.46 3.18
CA THR A 225 -16.68 21.39 3.66
C THR A 225 -17.70 20.99 2.59
N GLY A 226 -18.11 19.71 2.59
CA GLY A 226 -19.11 19.16 1.68
C GLY A 226 -18.55 18.51 0.41
N TYR A 227 -19.45 17.93 -0.38
CA TYR A 227 -19.13 17.27 -1.64
C TYR A 227 -18.63 18.28 -2.68
N ARG A 228 -17.57 17.91 -3.41
CA ARG A 228 -16.85 18.76 -4.38
C ARG A 228 -16.33 20.07 -3.78
N GLY A 229 -16.13 20.09 -2.46
CA GLY A 229 -15.50 21.22 -1.79
C GLY A 229 -14.13 21.51 -2.40
N LYS A 230 -13.92 22.75 -2.86
CA LYS A 230 -12.69 23.18 -3.53
C LYS A 230 -11.52 23.25 -2.54
N LEU A 231 -10.32 23.05 -3.05
CA LEU A 231 -9.09 23.37 -2.33
C LEU A 231 -9.05 24.88 -2.04
N LEU A 232 -9.00 25.24 -0.76
CA LEU A 232 -8.94 26.63 -0.29
C LEU A 232 -7.49 27.06 -0.07
N GLN A 233 -6.68 26.16 0.47
CA GLN A 233 -5.28 26.40 0.79
C GLN A 233 -4.54 25.07 0.89
N GLN A 234 -3.22 25.09 0.72
CA GLN A 234 -2.35 23.93 0.90
C GLN A 234 -1.02 24.31 1.54
N VAL A 235 -0.33 23.33 2.10
CA VAL A 235 1.04 23.42 2.61
C VAL A 235 1.86 22.25 2.07
N PRO A 236 3.03 22.45 1.46
CA PRO A 236 3.60 23.72 1.00
C PRO A 236 2.66 24.54 0.10
N ALA A 237 2.92 25.85 -0.03
CA ALA A 237 2.13 26.70 -0.92
C ALA A 237 2.32 26.27 -2.39
N GLY A 238 1.22 26.00 -3.08
CA GLY A 238 1.21 25.67 -4.51
C GLY A 238 1.00 26.88 -5.42
N ASN A 239 0.74 26.58 -6.68
CA ASN A 239 0.51 27.53 -7.78
C ASN A 239 -0.93 28.08 -7.84
N LYS A 240 -1.83 27.62 -6.94
CA LYS A 240 -3.24 28.02 -6.82
C LYS A 240 -4.14 27.60 -8.00
N ASN A 241 -3.77 26.57 -8.76
CA ASN A 241 -4.61 25.99 -9.82
C ASN A 241 -5.78 25.13 -9.30
N GLY A 242 -5.85 24.91 -7.97
CA GLY A 242 -6.88 24.09 -7.33
C GLY A 242 -6.53 22.60 -7.23
N ASN A 243 -5.30 22.23 -7.58
CA ASN A 243 -4.70 20.91 -7.41
C ASN A 243 -3.52 20.99 -6.44
N ILE A 244 -3.07 19.82 -5.96
CA ILE A 244 -1.79 19.66 -5.26
C ILE A 244 -0.88 18.85 -6.18
N ASP A 245 -0.02 19.55 -6.91
CA ASP A 245 0.84 18.98 -7.94
C ASP A 245 2.06 18.22 -7.34
N PRO A 246 2.70 17.30 -8.09
CA PRO A 246 3.81 16.48 -7.58
C PRO A 246 5.00 17.28 -7.03
N THR A 247 5.20 18.50 -7.56
CA THR A 247 6.25 19.43 -7.13
C THR A 247 5.87 20.27 -5.91
N GLU A 248 4.64 20.14 -5.40
CA GLU A 248 4.09 20.97 -4.32
C GLU A 248 4.08 20.26 -2.95
N PHE A 249 4.87 19.20 -2.81
CA PHE A 249 5.07 18.45 -1.57
C PHE A 249 6.37 18.83 -0.88
N TYR A 250 6.36 18.83 0.45
CA TYR A 250 7.58 18.94 1.24
C TYR A 250 8.36 17.63 1.18
N ARG A 251 9.66 17.71 0.91
CA ARG A 251 10.57 16.57 0.83
C ARG A 251 11.18 16.29 2.20
N PHE A 252 10.70 15.25 2.88
CA PHE A 252 11.18 14.87 4.22
C PHE A 252 12.11 13.65 4.13
N ARG A 253 13.34 13.81 4.62
CA ARG A 253 14.33 12.71 4.70
C ARG A 253 14.01 11.81 5.88
N THR A 254 14.21 10.51 5.68
CA THR A 254 13.93 9.46 6.67
C THR A 254 15.20 8.73 7.14
N GLU A 255 16.37 9.16 6.67
CA GLU A 255 17.71 8.69 7.05
C GLU A 255 18.69 9.86 7.27
#